data_AF-A0A4Z1GRU0-F1
#
_entry.id   AF-A0A4Z1GRU0-F1
#
_cell.length_a   1.000
_cell.length_b   1.000
_cell.length_c   1.000
_cell.angle_alpha   90.00
_cell.angle_beta   90.00
_cell.angle_gamma   90.00
#
_symmetry.space_group_name_H-M   'P 1'
#
loop_
_entity.id
_entity.type
_entity.pdbx_description
1 polymer ?
#
loop_
_entity_poly.entity_id
_entity_poly.type
_entity_poly.pdbx_seq_one_letter_code
_entity_poly.pdbx_strand_id
1 'polypeptide(L)'
;MVSIKALLLWPSTVLALTTVTQVKNDITTLDNNVRALTSQISPYSGGLLPAAPLLGSLTAVYLSLLQGVTDSALLPPSILESDAQSLIEHVNVTLAIDNPIAVDTLKGKKQLFKEQGLNGAIVAGLGLLLVGHEAFTNNVLQRLPEDQSANGQEVTQIITVALTDGIHYFESP
;
A
#
# COMPACT_ATOMS: atom_id res chain seq x y z
N MET A 1 23.39 -45.40 36.41
CA MET A 1 22.32 -44.93 35.49
C MET A 1 22.27 -43.41 35.59
N VAL A 2 22.89 -42.70 34.63
CA VAL A 2 22.88 -41.24 34.61
C VAL A 2 21.80 -40.79 33.64
N SER A 3 20.74 -40.18 34.15
CA SER A 3 19.68 -39.57 33.33
C SER A 3 20.11 -38.16 32.97
N ILE A 4 20.48 -37.92 31.72
CA ILE A 4 20.68 -36.58 31.17
C ILE A 4 19.30 -36.08 30.74
N LYS A 5 18.71 -35.19 31.54
CA LYS A 5 17.58 -34.37 31.10
C LYS A 5 18.10 -33.36 30.09
N ALA A 6 17.91 -33.64 28.80
CA ALA A 6 18.16 -32.67 27.75
C ALA A 6 17.11 -31.54 27.84
N LEU A 7 17.53 -30.37 28.29
CA LEU A 7 16.73 -29.15 28.23
C LEU A 7 16.74 -28.65 26.78
N LEU A 8 15.64 -28.86 26.04
CA LEU A 8 15.45 -28.27 24.72
C LEU A 8 15.20 -26.76 24.88
N LEU A 9 16.23 -25.95 24.68
CA LEU A 9 16.11 -24.51 24.51
C LEU A 9 15.78 -24.24 23.04
N TRP A 10 14.52 -23.87 22.76
CA TRP A 10 14.15 -23.34 21.45
C TRP A 10 14.62 -21.88 21.35
N PRO A 11 15.43 -21.52 20.34
CA PRO A 11 15.78 -20.13 20.14
C PRO A 11 14.51 -19.36 19.75
N SER A 12 14.06 -18.48 20.64
CA SER A 12 13.05 -17.48 20.27
C SER A 12 13.73 -16.50 19.33
N THR A 13 13.36 -16.53 18.04
CA THR A 13 13.84 -15.53 17.09
C THR A 13 13.19 -14.20 17.47
N VAL A 14 13.96 -13.31 18.11
CA VAL A 14 13.51 -11.93 18.30
C VAL A 14 13.55 -11.27 16.92
N LEU A 15 12.38 -10.95 16.37
CA LEU A 15 12.30 -10.15 15.15
C LEU A 15 12.90 -8.77 15.44
N ALA A 16 13.82 -8.32 14.60
CA ALA A 16 14.37 -6.97 14.72
C ALA A 16 13.26 -5.95 14.44
N LEU A 17 13.11 -4.96 15.32
CA LEU A 17 12.18 -3.86 15.11
C LEU A 17 12.63 -3.03 13.90
N THR A 18 11.66 -2.58 13.12
CA THR A 18 11.89 -1.61 12.04
C THR A 18 11.85 -0.19 12.59
N THR A 19 12.29 0.76 11.78
CA THR A 19 12.32 2.18 12.14
C THR A 19 11.26 2.95 11.38
N VAL A 20 10.84 4.09 11.94
CA VAL A 20 9.95 5.04 11.25
C VAL A 20 10.58 5.52 9.93
N THR A 21 11.89 5.75 9.91
CA THR A 21 12.62 6.11 8.69
C THR A 21 12.49 5.04 7.61
N GLN A 22 12.54 3.76 7.98
CA GLN A 22 12.37 2.66 7.02
C GLN A 22 10.96 2.64 6.44
N VAL A 23 9.92 2.75 7.30
CA VAL A 23 8.53 2.85 6.83
C VAL A 23 8.31 4.07 5.93
N LYS A 24 8.96 5.21 6.22
CA LYS A 24 8.92 6.40 5.37
C LYS A 24 9.58 6.16 3.99
N ASN A 25 10.66 5.38 3.95
CA ASN A 25 11.29 4.98 2.69
C ASN A 25 10.40 4.02 1.89
N ASP A 26 9.66 3.13 2.56
CA ASP A 26 8.69 2.26 1.90
C ASP A 26 7.56 3.07 1.27
N ILE A 27 7.02 4.06 2.00
CA ILE A 27 6.02 5.01 1.46
C ILE A 27 6.57 5.72 0.22
N THR A 28 7.81 6.20 0.27
CA THR A 28 8.48 6.86 -0.88
C THR A 28 8.61 5.91 -2.07
N THR A 29 8.97 4.64 -1.82
CA THR A 29 9.12 3.64 -2.88
C THR A 29 7.76 3.29 -3.51
N LEU A 30 6.75 3.12 -2.66
CA LEU A 30 5.37 2.90 -3.09
C LEU A 30 4.86 4.07 -3.95
N ASP A 31 5.08 5.30 -3.51
CA ASP A 31 4.70 6.51 -4.25
C ASP A 31 5.34 6.57 -5.65
N ASN A 32 6.65 6.33 -5.72
CA ASN A 32 7.35 6.26 -7.01
C ASN A 32 6.75 5.19 -7.93
N ASN A 33 6.36 4.03 -7.39
CA ASN A 33 5.71 2.97 -8.16
C ASN A 33 4.29 3.37 -8.61
N VAL A 34 3.52 4.09 -7.78
CA VAL A 34 2.18 4.62 -8.14
C VAL A 34 2.30 5.63 -9.27
N ARG A 35 3.28 6.54 -9.21
CA ARG A 35 3.58 7.50 -10.28
C ARG A 35 4.02 6.79 -11.57
N ALA A 36 4.86 5.76 -11.45
CA ALA A 36 5.27 4.94 -12.59
C ALA A 36 4.05 4.24 -13.23
N LEU A 37 3.19 3.62 -12.44
CA LEU A 37 1.93 3.01 -12.91
C LEU A 37 1.06 4.04 -13.65
N THR A 38 0.86 5.23 -13.06
CA THR A 38 0.11 6.33 -13.68
C THR A 38 0.69 6.73 -15.03
N SER A 39 2.02 6.78 -15.14
CA SER A 39 2.72 7.08 -16.40
C SER A 39 2.50 6.01 -17.49
N GLN A 40 2.25 4.74 -17.10
CA GLN A 40 1.94 3.66 -18.05
C GLN A 40 0.46 3.63 -18.44
N ILE A 41 -0.45 3.97 -17.51
CA ILE A 41 -1.89 4.03 -17.79
C ILE A 41 -2.21 5.19 -18.73
N SER A 42 -1.59 6.36 -18.51
CA SER A 42 -1.90 7.59 -19.25
C SER A 42 -1.87 7.44 -20.79
N PRO A 43 -0.78 6.89 -21.40
CA PRO A 43 -0.71 6.68 -22.84
C PRO A 43 -1.41 5.40 -23.32
N TYR A 44 -1.90 4.53 -22.42
CA TYR A 44 -2.54 3.28 -22.81
C TYR A 44 -3.76 3.56 -23.71
N SER A 45 -3.77 2.92 -24.88
CA SER A 45 -4.77 3.10 -25.94
C SER A 45 -5.50 1.80 -26.29
N GLY A 46 -5.38 0.77 -25.45
CA GLY A 46 -6.00 -0.54 -25.68
C GLY A 46 -5.00 -1.61 -26.13
N GLY A 47 -5.49 -2.84 -26.26
CA GLY A 47 -4.70 -4.02 -26.60
C GLY A 47 -4.03 -4.69 -25.40
N LEU A 48 -3.85 -6.01 -25.47
CA LEU A 48 -3.21 -6.79 -24.42
C LEU A 48 -1.69 -6.57 -24.33
N LEU A 49 -1.00 -6.51 -25.47
CA LEU A 49 0.45 -6.31 -25.48
C LEU A 49 0.86 -4.95 -24.89
N PRO A 50 0.20 -3.82 -25.24
CA PRO A 50 0.46 -2.54 -24.59
C PRO A 50 0.02 -2.48 -23.11
N ALA A 51 -0.78 -3.43 -22.62
CA ALA A 51 -1.15 -3.49 -21.20
C ALA A 51 -0.07 -4.14 -20.33
N ALA A 52 0.88 -4.88 -20.91
CA ALA A 52 1.90 -5.59 -20.14
C ALA A 52 2.77 -4.69 -19.24
N PRO A 53 3.27 -3.52 -19.70
CA PRO A 53 4.02 -2.60 -18.84
C PRO A 53 3.20 -2.09 -17.64
N LEU A 54 1.92 -1.80 -17.87
CA LEU A 54 0.99 -1.37 -16.81
C LEU A 54 0.81 -2.46 -15.76
N LEU A 55 0.58 -3.71 -16.17
CA LEU A 55 0.44 -4.84 -15.24
C LEU A 55 1.73 -5.09 -14.45
N GLY A 56 2.89 -4.90 -15.10
CA GLY A 56 4.19 -4.90 -14.43
C GLY A 56 4.30 -3.81 -13.35
N SER A 57 3.92 -2.57 -13.68
CA SER A 57 3.91 -1.47 -12.70
C SER A 57 2.89 -1.68 -11.57
N LEU A 58 1.72 -2.25 -11.85
CA LEU A 58 0.74 -2.61 -10.82
C LEU A 58 1.31 -3.65 -9.85
N THR A 59 2.03 -4.64 -10.37
CA THR A 59 2.74 -5.63 -9.54
C THR A 59 3.80 -4.95 -8.67
N ALA A 60 4.55 -3.99 -9.22
CA ALA A 60 5.55 -3.24 -8.45
C ALA A 60 4.92 -2.44 -7.30
N VAL A 61 3.79 -1.75 -7.55
CA VAL A 61 3.00 -1.07 -6.50
C VAL A 61 2.62 -2.05 -5.39
N TYR A 62 2.03 -3.20 -5.76
CA TYR A 62 1.61 -4.21 -4.79
C TYR A 62 2.78 -4.75 -3.95
N LEU A 63 3.92 -5.05 -4.57
CA LEU A 63 5.10 -5.54 -3.84
C LEU A 63 5.67 -4.49 -2.89
N SER A 64 5.74 -3.20 -3.29
CA SER A 64 6.15 -2.13 -2.37
C SER A 64 5.17 -1.94 -1.21
N LEU A 65 3.86 -2.10 -1.45
CA LEU A 65 2.86 -2.07 -0.39
C LEU A 65 3.05 -3.23 0.59
N LEU A 66 3.29 -4.45 0.09
CA LEU A 66 3.57 -5.60 0.97
C LEU A 66 4.84 -5.40 1.81
N GLN A 67 5.87 -4.78 1.25
CA GLN A 67 7.06 -4.41 2.02
C GLN A 67 6.71 -3.43 3.14
N GLY A 68 5.96 -2.36 2.82
CA GLY A 68 5.49 -1.41 3.83
C GLY A 68 4.58 -2.05 4.90
N VAL A 69 3.71 -3.01 4.53
CA VAL A 69 2.90 -3.78 5.49
C VAL A 69 3.80 -4.58 6.42
N THR A 70 4.81 -5.25 5.88
CA THR A 70 5.77 -6.04 6.65
C THR A 70 6.55 -5.16 7.62
N ASP A 71 7.09 -4.05 7.15
CA ASP A 71 7.92 -3.18 7.97
C ASP A 71 7.10 -2.39 8.99
N SER A 72 5.89 -1.93 8.64
CA SER A 72 4.98 -1.29 9.60
C SER A 72 4.52 -2.24 10.71
N ALA A 73 4.37 -3.55 10.43
CA ALA A 73 4.02 -4.54 11.44
C ALA A 73 5.11 -4.71 12.51
N LEU A 74 6.36 -4.36 12.18
CA LEU A 74 7.54 -4.49 13.04
C LEU A 74 7.97 -3.18 13.70
N LEU A 75 7.21 -2.08 13.51
CA LEU A 75 7.45 -0.84 14.24
C LEU A 75 7.30 -1.06 15.75
N PRO A 76 8.01 -0.28 16.59
CA PRO A 76 7.83 -0.33 18.04
C PRO A 76 6.37 -0.10 18.45
N PRO A 77 5.95 -0.54 19.65
CA PRO A 77 4.55 -0.43 20.09
C PRO A 77 3.99 1.01 20.12
N SER A 78 4.87 2.00 20.24
CA SER A 78 4.53 3.42 20.12
C SER A 78 5.68 4.14 19.41
N ILE A 79 5.35 5.20 18.67
CA ILE A 79 6.33 6.09 18.03
C ILE A 79 6.23 7.50 18.64
N LEU A 80 7.27 8.30 18.43
CA LEU A 80 7.31 9.69 18.90
C LEU A 80 6.31 10.55 18.12
N GLU A 81 5.84 11.64 18.74
CA GLU A 81 4.95 12.61 18.09
C GLU A 81 5.57 13.22 16.83
N SER A 82 6.86 13.57 16.86
CA SER A 82 7.59 14.07 15.69
C SER A 82 7.68 13.04 14.56
N ASP A 83 7.79 11.76 14.90
CA ASP A 83 7.84 10.65 13.95
C ASP A 83 6.46 10.42 13.32
N ALA A 84 5.40 10.45 14.14
CA ALA A 84 4.02 10.40 13.70
C ALA A 84 3.71 11.54 12.72
N GLN A 85 4.02 12.78 13.10
CA GLN A 85 3.82 13.96 12.25
C GLN A 85 4.60 13.84 10.94
N SER A 86 5.85 13.38 10.99
CA SER A 86 6.70 13.16 9.82
C SER A 86 6.13 12.10 8.87
N LEU A 87 5.51 11.03 9.38
CA LEU A 87 4.83 10.03 8.54
C LEU A 87 3.55 10.58 7.92
N ILE A 88 2.69 11.23 8.72
CA ILE A 88 1.41 11.79 8.27
C ILE A 88 1.67 12.81 7.16
N GLU A 89 2.57 13.76 7.39
CA GLU A 89 2.93 14.77 6.39
C GLU A 89 3.49 14.12 5.13
N HIS A 90 4.35 13.10 5.27
CA HIS A 90 4.93 12.42 4.11
C HIS A 90 3.88 11.72 3.26
N VAL A 91 2.89 11.05 3.87
CA VAL A 91 1.75 10.48 3.13
C VAL A 91 0.92 11.58 2.46
N ASN A 92 0.65 12.68 3.19
CA ASN A 92 -0.19 13.77 2.73
C ASN A 92 0.36 14.45 1.46
N VAL A 93 1.68 14.61 1.37
CA VAL A 93 2.35 15.23 0.21
C VAL A 93 2.75 14.24 -0.89
N THR A 94 2.45 12.95 -0.72
CA THR A 94 2.78 11.88 -1.70
C THR A 94 1.55 11.04 -2.04
N LEU A 95 1.37 9.91 -1.34
CA LEU A 95 0.34 8.91 -1.63
C LEU A 95 -1.09 9.43 -1.55
N ALA A 96 -1.39 10.41 -0.70
CA ALA A 96 -2.71 11.03 -0.65
C ALA A 96 -3.04 11.86 -1.90
N ILE A 97 -2.02 12.29 -2.65
CA ILE A 97 -2.15 13.02 -3.91
C ILE A 97 -2.15 12.02 -5.09
N ASP A 98 -1.15 11.14 -5.12
CA ASP A 98 -0.88 10.33 -6.32
C ASP A 98 -1.79 9.11 -6.45
N ASN A 99 -2.33 8.53 -5.36
CA ASN A 99 -3.29 7.44 -5.47
C ASN A 99 -4.63 7.86 -6.11
N PRO A 100 -5.29 8.95 -5.68
CA PRO A 100 -6.48 9.44 -6.39
C PRO A 100 -6.24 9.69 -7.87
N ILE A 101 -5.11 10.32 -8.23
CA ILE A 101 -4.73 10.57 -9.62
C ILE A 101 -4.58 9.25 -10.40
N ALA A 102 -3.89 8.26 -9.83
CA ALA A 102 -3.70 6.95 -10.46
C ALA A 102 -5.04 6.24 -10.71
N VAL A 103 -5.94 6.26 -9.72
CA VAL A 103 -7.26 5.65 -9.82
C VAL A 103 -8.12 6.36 -10.85
N ASP A 104 -8.18 7.69 -10.86
CA ASP A 104 -8.93 8.44 -11.87
C ASP A 104 -8.37 8.21 -13.29
N THR A 105 -7.05 8.09 -13.41
CA THR A 105 -6.40 7.74 -14.68
C THR A 105 -6.82 6.33 -15.13
N LEU A 106 -6.88 5.34 -14.23
CA LEU A 106 -7.43 4.00 -14.53
C LEU A 106 -8.88 4.07 -14.99
N LYS A 107 -9.73 4.79 -14.26
CA LYS A 107 -11.15 4.97 -14.58
C LYS A 107 -11.35 5.55 -15.97
N GLY A 108 -10.53 6.52 -16.37
CA GLY A 108 -10.50 7.10 -17.72
C GLY A 108 -10.20 6.09 -18.84
N LYS A 109 -9.65 4.92 -18.51
CA LYS A 109 -9.32 3.83 -19.45
C LYS A 109 -10.26 2.63 -19.35
N LYS A 110 -11.33 2.69 -18.54
CA LYS A 110 -12.26 1.56 -18.30
C LYS A 110 -12.72 0.87 -19.58
N GLN A 111 -13.14 1.63 -20.60
CA GLN A 111 -13.64 1.05 -21.85
C GLN A 111 -12.56 0.25 -22.59
N LEU A 112 -11.32 0.72 -22.59
CA LEU A 112 -10.19 0.02 -23.20
C LEU A 112 -9.90 -1.29 -22.46
N PHE A 113 -9.92 -1.30 -21.13
CA PHE A 113 -9.75 -2.53 -20.36
C PHE A 113 -10.92 -3.50 -20.57
N LYS A 114 -12.15 -3.00 -20.65
CA LYS A 114 -13.36 -3.79 -20.91
C LYS A 114 -13.25 -4.53 -22.24
N GLU A 115 -12.83 -3.84 -23.29
CA GLU A 115 -12.62 -4.43 -24.63
C GLU A 115 -11.57 -5.54 -24.65
N GLN A 116 -10.59 -5.49 -23.73
CA GLN A 116 -9.57 -6.54 -23.57
C GLN A 116 -9.94 -7.61 -22.53
N GLY A 117 -11.12 -7.55 -21.92
CA GLY A 117 -11.53 -8.46 -20.85
C GLY A 117 -10.75 -8.28 -19.54
N LEU A 118 -10.13 -7.11 -19.32
CA LEU A 118 -9.25 -6.84 -18.18
C LEU A 118 -9.96 -6.23 -16.96
N ASN A 119 -11.23 -5.84 -17.04
CA ASN A 119 -11.94 -5.20 -15.92
C ASN A 119 -11.84 -6.02 -14.62
N GLY A 120 -12.06 -7.33 -14.69
CA GLY A 120 -11.97 -8.20 -13.50
C GLY A 120 -10.56 -8.22 -12.89
N ALA A 121 -9.51 -8.16 -13.70
CA ALA A 121 -8.14 -8.07 -13.22
C ALA A 121 -7.84 -6.72 -12.55
N ILE A 122 -8.38 -5.63 -13.09
CA ILE A 122 -8.26 -4.29 -12.47
C ILE A 122 -8.98 -4.25 -11.13
N VAL A 123 -10.23 -4.76 -11.06
CA VAL A 123 -10.98 -4.86 -9.80
C VAL A 123 -10.22 -5.69 -8.76
N ALA A 124 -9.71 -6.86 -9.15
CA ALA A 124 -8.92 -7.71 -8.25
C ALA A 124 -7.65 -7.01 -7.77
N GLY A 125 -6.94 -6.30 -8.66
CA GLY A 125 -5.76 -5.52 -8.32
C GLY A 125 -6.05 -4.41 -7.31
N LEU A 126 -7.08 -3.60 -7.55
CA LEU A 126 -7.50 -2.54 -6.64
C LEU A 126 -7.95 -3.12 -5.28
N GLY A 127 -8.65 -4.26 -5.28
CA GLY A 127 -9.05 -4.95 -4.05
C GLY A 127 -7.86 -5.42 -3.21
N LEU A 128 -6.81 -5.99 -3.85
CA LEU A 128 -5.58 -6.36 -3.15
C LEU A 128 -4.85 -5.14 -2.58
N LEU A 129 -4.83 -4.02 -3.31
CA LEU A 129 -4.25 -2.78 -2.82
C LEU A 129 -5.05 -2.21 -1.64
N LEU A 130 -6.38 -2.28 -1.67
CA LEU A 130 -7.24 -1.82 -0.57
C LEU A 130 -6.97 -2.63 0.71
N VAL A 131 -6.94 -3.96 0.61
CA VAL A 131 -6.65 -4.83 1.77
C VAL A 131 -5.24 -4.57 2.32
N GLY A 132 -4.24 -4.40 1.45
CA GLY A 132 -2.88 -4.09 1.86
C GLY A 132 -2.78 -2.70 2.52
N HIS A 133 -3.50 -1.71 1.99
CA HIS A 133 -3.60 -0.37 2.57
C HIS A 133 -4.23 -0.41 3.95
N GLU A 134 -5.35 -1.12 4.13
CA GLU A 134 -5.98 -1.30 5.45
C GLU A 134 -5.02 -1.97 6.45
N ALA A 135 -4.27 -2.99 6.04
CA ALA A 135 -3.27 -3.63 6.90
C ALA A 135 -2.13 -2.66 7.29
N PHE A 136 -1.58 -1.93 6.31
CA PHE A 136 -0.54 -0.94 6.55
C PHE A 136 -1.01 0.17 7.50
N THR A 137 -2.19 0.72 7.24
CA THR A 137 -2.75 1.82 8.02
C THR A 137 -3.09 1.39 9.43
N ASN A 138 -3.69 0.21 9.62
CA ASN A 138 -3.91 -0.35 10.96
C ASN A 138 -2.60 -0.52 11.74
N ASN A 139 -1.56 -1.02 11.08
CA ASN A 139 -0.24 -1.14 11.70
C ASN A 139 0.30 0.23 12.15
N VAL A 140 0.21 1.27 11.34
CA VAL A 140 0.75 2.59 11.71
C VAL A 140 -0.14 3.28 12.75
N LEU A 141 -1.45 3.29 12.56
CA LEU A 141 -2.41 4.00 13.41
C LEU A 141 -2.38 3.52 14.87
N GLN A 142 -2.23 2.21 15.11
CA GLN A 142 -2.15 1.67 16.47
C GLN A 142 -0.89 2.10 17.25
N ARG A 143 0.07 2.75 16.59
CA ARG A 143 1.35 3.19 17.16
C ARG A 143 1.44 4.70 17.31
N LEU A 144 0.49 5.44 16.73
CA LEU A 144 0.47 6.88 16.83
C LEU A 144 0.14 7.31 18.26
N PRO A 145 0.69 8.45 18.72
CA PRO A 145 0.14 9.16 19.86
C PRO A 145 -1.35 9.48 19.66
N GLU A 146 -2.11 9.53 20.76
CA GLU A 146 -3.56 9.71 20.75
C GLU A 146 -3.98 11.02 20.04
N ASP A 147 -3.24 12.10 20.26
CA ASP A 147 -3.45 13.42 19.67
C ASP A 147 -3.18 13.47 18.15
N GLN A 148 -2.44 12.50 17.61
CA GLN A 148 -2.15 12.36 16.18
C GLN A 148 -3.09 11.38 15.46
N SER A 149 -3.89 10.61 16.21
CA SER A 149 -4.71 9.53 15.65
C SER A 149 -5.75 10.02 14.65
N ALA A 150 -6.40 11.16 14.92
CA ALA A 150 -7.39 11.74 14.01
C ALA A 150 -6.77 12.20 12.68
N ASN A 151 -5.63 12.92 12.74
CA ASN A 151 -4.90 13.36 11.54
C ASN A 151 -4.40 12.15 10.72
N GLY A 152 -3.93 11.11 11.42
CA GLY A 152 -3.55 9.85 10.80
C GLY A 152 -4.71 9.17 10.08
N GLN A 153 -5.91 9.14 10.67
CA GLN A 153 -7.09 8.55 10.04
C GLN A 153 -7.57 9.36 8.82
N GLU A 154 -7.53 10.68 8.90
CA GLU A 154 -7.97 11.55 7.80
C GLU A 154 -7.16 11.30 6.53
N VAL A 155 -5.83 11.28 6.64
CA VAL A 155 -4.95 11.09 5.47
C VAL A 155 -5.10 9.69 4.85
N THR A 156 -5.32 8.66 5.66
CA THR A 156 -5.50 7.28 5.15
C THR A 156 -6.85 7.09 4.49
N GLN A 157 -7.88 7.81 4.94
CA GLN A 157 -9.23 7.75 4.38
C GLN A 157 -9.27 8.26 2.93
N ILE A 158 -8.44 9.24 2.56
CA ILE A 158 -8.33 9.74 1.19
C ILE A 158 -8.01 8.59 0.22
N ILE A 159 -7.04 7.76 0.58
CA ILE A 159 -6.59 6.62 -0.24
C ILE A 159 -7.65 5.51 -0.23
N THR A 160 -8.25 5.22 0.93
CA THR A 160 -9.35 4.24 1.05
C THR A 160 -10.52 4.59 0.13
N VAL A 161 -10.94 5.86 0.12
CA VAL A 161 -12.02 6.36 -0.73
C VAL A 161 -11.66 6.21 -2.20
N ALA A 162 -10.45 6.61 -2.60
CA ALA A 162 -10.00 6.48 -3.98
C ALA A 162 -10.04 5.02 -4.46
N LEU A 163 -9.44 4.09 -3.71
CA LEU A 163 -9.42 2.67 -4.09
C LEU A 163 -10.83 2.08 -4.17
N THR A 164 -11.69 2.40 -3.20
CA THR A 164 -13.09 1.93 -3.16
C THR A 164 -13.90 2.48 -4.34
N ASP A 165 -13.75 3.76 -4.65
CA ASP A 165 -14.41 4.38 -5.82
C ASP A 165 -13.94 3.76 -7.13
N GLY A 166 -12.63 3.50 -7.26
CA GLY A 166 -12.08 2.77 -8.41
C GLY A 166 -12.71 1.39 -8.59
N ILE A 167 -12.79 0.59 -7.52
CA ILE A 167 -13.43 -0.74 -7.54
C ILE A 167 -14.87 -0.62 -8.03
N HIS A 168 -15.69 0.20 -7.36
CA HIS A 168 -17.09 0.38 -7.73
C HIS A 168 -17.27 0.87 -9.18
N TYR A 169 -16.40 1.77 -9.63
CA TYR A 169 -16.45 2.27 -10.99
C TYR A 169 -16.21 1.17 -12.02
N PHE A 170 -15.28 0.25 -11.79
CA PHE A 170 -15.01 -0.86 -12.70
C PHE A 170 -16.05 -1.99 -12.64
N GLU A 171 -16.70 -2.19 -11.49
CA GLU A 171 -17.79 -3.15 -11.31
C GLU A 171 -19.12 -2.66 -11.91
N SER A 172 -19.30 -1.35 -12.04
CA SER A 172 -20.49 -0.79 -12.70
C SER A 172 -20.56 -1.16 -14.19
N PRO A 173 -21.76 -1.24 -14.79
CA PRO A 173 -21.96 -1.62 -16.20
C PRO A 173 -21.18 -0.79 -17.23
#